data_AF-A0AAD7F7A0-F1
#
_entry.id   AF-A0AAD7F7A0-F1
#
_cell.length_a   1.000
_cell.length_b   1.000
_cell.length_c   1.000
_cell.angle_alpha   90.00
_cell.angle_beta   90.00
_cell.angle_gamma   90.00
#
_symmetry.space_group_name_H-M   'P 1'
#
loop_
_entity.id
_entity.type
_entity.pdbx_description
1 polymer ?
#
loop_
_entity_poly.entity_id
_entity_poly.type
_entity_poly.pdbx_seq_one_letter_code
_entity_poly.pdbx_strand_id
1 'polypeptide(L)'
;MAKNPTHKAIKFSSLERDYGAHFFRDALSRYLVQLSNPDMSSRQIERKAITLEVPFNTVPTFQRIKFSTPDPYAKDEPQSQDSRAIRYCYRITQVRVVFTLPERLAATILPPNIRPPTHLAHVEWFSAFKSQPERHRLMYKVTRVIKNGDHWASIIPVNNIRRSVHLL
;
A
#
# COMPACT_ATOMS: atom_id res chain seq x y z
N MET A 1 -12.53 -10.99 6.48
CA MET A 1 -12.57 -10.80 5.01
C MET A 1 -13.32 -11.96 4.38
N ALA A 2 -13.90 -11.78 3.20
CA ALA A 2 -14.55 -12.88 2.47
C ALA A 2 -13.56 -14.02 2.25
N LYS A 3 -14.00 -15.27 2.42
CA LYS A 3 -13.14 -16.46 2.28
C LYS A 3 -12.71 -16.70 0.83
N ASN A 4 -13.51 -16.23 -0.13
CA ASN A 4 -13.26 -16.41 -1.57
C ASN A 4 -13.16 -15.05 -2.26
N PRO A 5 -12.25 -14.90 -3.25
CA PRO A 5 -12.13 -13.68 -4.05
C PRO A 5 -13.41 -13.46 -4.87
N THR A 6 -13.80 -12.20 -5.04
CA THR A 6 -14.95 -11.82 -5.87
C THR A 6 -14.67 -12.10 -7.34
N HIS A 7 -13.43 -11.89 -7.79
CA HIS A 7 -12.97 -12.33 -9.10
C HIS A 7 -11.70 -13.16 -8.95
N LYS A 8 -11.72 -14.37 -9.49
CA LYS A 8 -10.64 -15.36 -9.28
C LYS A 8 -9.34 -15.00 -10.01
N ALA A 9 -9.38 -14.21 -11.08
CA ALA A 9 -8.21 -13.72 -11.78
C ALA A 9 -8.54 -12.44 -12.58
N ILE A 10 -8.02 -11.28 -12.15
CA ILE A 10 -8.12 -10.02 -12.89
C ILE A 10 -6.76 -9.59 -13.41
N LYS A 11 -6.68 -9.19 -14.69
CA LYS A 11 -5.46 -8.68 -15.33
C LYS A 11 -5.03 -7.35 -14.72
N PHE A 12 -3.72 -7.08 -14.65
CA PHE A 12 -3.20 -5.81 -14.14
C PHE A 12 -3.76 -4.60 -14.91
N SER A 13 -3.90 -4.69 -16.24
CA SER A 13 -4.51 -3.64 -17.05
C SER A 13 -5.99 -3.37 -16.69
N SER A 14 -6.74 -4.40 -16.31
CA SER A 14 -8.10 -4.24 -15.78
C SER A 14 -8.11 -3.60 -14.39
N LEU A 15 -7.11 -3.88 -13.53
CA LEU A 15 -6.99 -3.20 -12.24
C LEU A 15 -6.76 -1.69 -12.43
N GLU A 16 -5.90 -1.34 -13.37
CA GLU A 16 -5.60 0.04 -13.69
C GLU A 16 -6.83 0.76 -14.26
N ARG A 17 -7.48 0.17 -15.26
CA ARG A 17 -8.64 0.78 -15.93
C ARG A 17 -9.90 0.81 -15.07
N ASP A 18 -10.25 -0.32 -14.46
CA ASP A 18 -11.58 -0.52 -13.86
C ASP A 18 -11.58 -0.19 -12.36
N TYR A 19 -10.42 -0.27 -11.69
CA TYR A 19 -10.28 0.02 -10.25
C TYR A 19 -9.48 1.31 -9.97
N GLY A 20 -8.87 1.91 -11.00
CA GLY A 20 -7.97 3.06 -10.85
C GLY A 20 -6.66 2.70 -10.14
N ALA A 21 -6.26 1.42 -10.16
CA ALA A 21 -5.05 0.95 -9.50
C ALA A 21 -3.81 1.20 -10.38
N HIS A 22 -3.56 2.45 -10.75
CA HIS A 22 -2.46 2.84 -11.65
C HIS A 22 -1.08 2.32 -11.14
N PHE A 23 -0.20 1.97 -12.08
CA PHE A 23 1.14 1.44 -11.82
C PHE A 23 1.13 0.20 -10.92
N PHE A 24 0.12 -0.66 -11.09
CA PHE A 24 -0.05 -1.82 -10.22
C PHE A 24 1.18 -2.73 -10.25
N ARG A 25 1.72 -2.99 -11.45
CA ARG A 25 2.92 -3.81 -11.64
C ARG A 25 4.12 -3.21 -10.93
N ASP A 26 4.36 -1.92 -11.08
CA ASP A 26 5.53 -1.27 -10.47
C ASP A 26 5.42 -1.22 -8.95
N ALA A 27 4.23 -0.93 -8.42
CA ALA A 27 3.97 -0.99 -6.98
C ALA A 27 4.16 -2.42 -6.44
N LEU A 28 3.78 -3.44 -7.21
CA LEU A 28 3.97 -4.84 -6.84
C LEU A 28 5.45 -5.21 -6.84
N SER A 29 6.20 -4.81 -7.86
CA SER A 29 7.64 -5.07 -7.93
C SER A 29 8.38 -4.44 -6.76
N ARG A 30 8.09 -3.17 -6.43
CA ARG A 30 8.67 -2.50 -5.24
C ARG A 30 8.34 -3.26 -3.96
N TYR A 31 7.10 -3.70 -3.80
CA TYR A 31 6.66 -4.46 -2.64
C TYR A 31 7.41 -5.80 -2.52
N LEU A 32 7.53 -6.57 -3.60
CA LEU A 32 8.22 -7.86 -3.60
C LEU A 32 9.73 -7.73 -3.33
N VAL A 33 10.36 -6.68 -3.87
CA VAL A 33 11.76 -6.35 -3.58
C VAL A 33 11.94 -6.00 -2.10
N GLN A 34 11.11 -5.10 -1.56
CA GLN A 34 11.14 -4.70 -0.15
C GLN A 34 10.91 -5.88 0.77
N LEU A 35 9.93 -6.73 0.46
CA LEU A 35 9.59 -7.92 1.24
C LEU A 35 10.77 -8.90 1.30
N SER A 36 11.54 -9.01 0.23
CA SER A 36 12.72 -9.87 0.17
C SER A 36 14.00 -9.24 0.72
N ASN A 37 14.03 -7.92 0.88
CA ASN A 37 15.22 -7.17 1.28
C ASN A 37 14.80 -6.01 2.22
N PRO A 38 14.47 -6.29 3.49
CA PRO A 38 13.89 -5.29 4.40
C PRO A 38 14.77 -4.06 4.60
N ASP A 39 16.09 -4.23 4.56
CA ASP A 39 17.06 -3.18 4.86
C ASP A 39 17.43 -2.29 3.66
N MET A 40 16.85 -2.55 2.47
CA MET A 40 17.14 -1.73 1.29
C MET A 40 16.52 -0.33 1.40
N SER A 41 17.30 0.69 1.04
CA SER A 41 16.79 2.05 0.88
C SER A 41 15.78 2.13 -0.28
N SER A 42 14.90 3.15 -0.25
CA SER A 42 13.92 3.37 -1.33
C SER A 42 14.56 3.47 -2.71
N ARG A 43 15.76 4.05 -2.82
CA ARG A 43 16.48 4.16 -4.10
C ARG A 43 16.98 2.80 -4.61
N GLN A 44 17.46 1.94 -3.70
CA GLN A 44 17.88 0.58 -4.05
C GLN A 44 16.67 -0.26 -4.48
N ILE A 45 15.54 -0.11 -3.77
CA ILE A 45 14.28 -0.77 -4.12
C ILE A 45 13.83 -0.36 -5.50
N GLU A 46 13.82 0.94 -5.81
CA GLU A 46 13.42 1.42 -7.13
C GLU A 46 14.25 0.80 -8.26
N ARG A 47 15.59 0.80 -8.09
CA ARG A 47 16.51 0.23 -9.09
C ARG A 47 16.27 -1.26 -9.31
N LYS A 48 16.07 -2.02 -8.22
CA LYS A 48 15.88 -3.48 -8.30
C LYS A 48 14.46 -3.86 -8.75
N ALA A 49 13.47 -3.02 -8.47
CA ALA A 49 12.08 -3.22 -8.89
C ALA A 49 11.91 -3.10 -10.40
N ILE A 50 12.64 -2.18 -11.04
CA ILE A 50 12.63 -1.99 -12.51
C ILE A 50 13.09 -3.26 -13.23
N THR A 51 14.07 -3.97 -12.67
CA THR A 51 14.64 -5.19 -13.27
C THR A 51 13.93 -6.46 -12.83
N LEU A 52 12.94 -6.38 -11.94
CA LEU A 52 12.26 -7.56 -11.42
C LEU A 52 11.22 -8.06 -12.42
N GLU A 53 11.43 -9.26 -12.95
CA GLU A 53 10.41 -9.93 -13.74
C GLU A 53 9.29 -10.47 -12.84
N VAL A 54 8.05 -10.03 -13.09
CA VAL A 54 6.85 -10.60 -12.48
C VAL A 54 6.22 -11.55 -13.51
N PRO A 55 6.34 -12.88 -13.34
CA PRO A 55 5.96 -13.92 -14.31
C PRO A 55 4.44 -14.14 -14.39
N PHE A 56 3.66 -13.20 -13.87
CA PHE A 56 2.20 -13.22 -13.92
C PHE A 56 1.67 -11.81 -14.16
N ASN A 57 0.46 -11.76 -14.70
CA ASN A 57 -0.22 -10.50 -15.01
C ASN A 57 -1.66 -10.47 -14.48
N THR A 58 -2.03 -11.44 -13.65
CA THR A 58 -3.36 -11.53 -13.03
C THR A 58 -3.26 -11.80 -11.53
N VAL A 59 -4.19 -11.25 -10.76
CA VAL A 59 -4.35 -11.55 -9.32
C VAL A 59 -5.82 -11.81 -8.98
N PRO A 60 -6.11 -12.69 -8.01
CA PRO A 60 -7.44 -12.78 -7.41
C PRO A 60 -7.75 -11.50 -6.63
N THR A 61 -8.97 -10.97 -6.77
CA THR A 61 -9.37 -9.69 -6.15
C THR A 61 -10.61 -9.82 -5.28
N PHE A 62 -10.69 -8.96 -4.29
CA PHE A 62 -11.80 -8.86 -3.33
C PHE A 62 -12.45 -7.49 -3.47
N GLN A 63 -13.78 -7.44 -3.35
CA GLN A 63 -14.51 -6.18 -3.40
C GLN A 63 -14.15 -5.22 -2.24
N ARG A 64 -14.26 -3.94 -2.56
CA ARG A 64 -13.72 -2.76 -1.86
C ARG A 64 -14.09 -2.68 -0.39
N ILE A 65 -13.11 -2.35 0.45
CA ILE A 65 -13.35 -1.81 1.79
C ILE A 65 -12.38 -0.63 2.02
N LYS A 66 -12.90 0.47 2.56
CA LYS A 66 -12.17 1.74 2.78
C LYS A 66 -11.48 1.73 4.14
N PHE A 67 -10.20 2.06 4.21
CA PHE A 67 -9.50 2.12 5.49
C PHE A 67 -8.18 2.94 5.45
N SER A 68 -7.63 3.28 6.63
CA SER A 68 -6.38 4.05 6.87
C SER A 68 -5.25 3.16 7.39
N THR A 69 -3.99 3.53 7.14
CA THR A 69 -2.80 2.71 7.46
C THR A 69 -1.72 3.54 8.16
N PRO A 70 -0.84 2.96 9.01
CA PRO A 70 0.35 3.66 9.46
C PRO A 70 1.19 4.16 8.29
N ASP A 71 1.85 5.32 8.39
CA ASP A 71 2.73 5.82 7.33
C ASP A 71 4.00 4.95 7.26
N PRO A 72 4.23 4.15 6.20
CA PRO A 72 5.43 3.33 6.07
C PRO A 72 6.69 4.17 5.79
N TYR A 73 6.52 5.48 5.52
CA TYR A 73 7.61 6.41 5.28
C TYR A 73 7.82 7.40 6.44
N ALA A 74 7.16 7.19 7.58
CA ALA A 74 7.50 7.94 8.79
C ALA A 74 9.00 7.72 9.09
N LYS A 75 9.78 8.80 9.08
CA LYS A 75 11.18 8.76 9.53
C LYS A 75 11.18 8.56 11.05
N ASP A 76 12.16 7.81 11.56
CA ASP A 76 12.26 7.27 12.92
C ASP A 76 11.76 8.17 14.07
N GLU A 77 11.16 7.51 15.07
CA GLU A 77 10.53 8.04 16.28
C GLU A 77 11.49 8.86 17.17
N PRO A 78 11.02 9.97 17.78
CA PRO A 78 11.44 10.35 19.12
C PRO A 78 10.85 9.35 20.12
N GLN A 79 11.67 8.78 21.00
CA GLN A 79 11.27 7.93 22.13
C GLN A 79 10.47 8.72 23.19
N SER A 80 9.29 9.23 22.83
CA SER A 80 8.40 9.91 23.77
C SER A 80 7.23 9.00 24.13
N GLN A 81 7.10 8.67 25.41
CA GLN A 81 5.93 7.98 26.01
C GLN A 81 4.63 8.79 25.96
N ASP A 82 4.58 9.88 25.18
CA ASP A 82 3.40 10.71 25.06
C ASP A 82 2.41 10.06 24.08
N SER A 83 1.25 9.64 24.60
CA SER A 83 0.16 9.04 23.81
C SER A 83 -0.38 9.95 22.69
N ARG A 84 -0.02 11.24 22.68
CA ARG A 84 -0.23 12.17 21.56
C ARG A 84 0.74 11.96 20.38
N ALA A 85 1.94 11.41 20.60
CA ALA A 85 2.92 11.09 19.56
C ALA A 85 2.45 9.92 18.66
N ILE A 86 1.64 9.00 19.19
CA ILE A 86 1.06 7.87 18.45
C ILE A 86 0.13 8.34 17.31
N ARG A 87 -0.42 9.56 17.40
CA ARG A 87 -1.26 10.13 16.32
C ARG A 87 -0.47 10.50 15.06
N TYR A 88 0.86 10.59 15.13
CA TYR A 88 1.72 10.92 13.99
C TYR A 88 2.13 9.71 13.16
N CYS A 89 1.80 8.48 13.59
CA CYS A 89 2.17 7.27 12.87
C CYS A 89 1.13 6.86 11.82
N TYR A 90 0.01 7.58 11.66
CA TYR A 90 -1.07 7.23 10.73
C TYR A 90 -1.14 8.15 9.52
N ARG A 91 -1.36 7.57 8.34
CA ARG A 91 -1.58 8.30 7.10
C ARG A 91 -2.82 7.80 6.38
N ILE A 92 -3.52 8.72 5.76
CA ILE A 92 -4.71 8.38 5.00
C ILE A 92 -4.30 7.82 3.65
N THR A 93 -4.94 6.73 3.28
CA THR A 93 -4.85 6.16 1.95
C THR A 93 -6.23 5.91 1.38
N GLN A 94 -6.30 5.80 0.07
CA GLN A 94 -7.44 5.22 -0.61
C GLN A 94 -7.07 3.82 -1.10
N VAL A 95 -7.79 2.81 -0.62
CA VAL A 95 -7.71 1.45 -1.17
C VAL A 95 -8.38 1.41 -2.54
N ARG A 96 -7.63 1.01 -3.57
CA ARG A 96 -8.13 0.82 -4.93
C ARG A 96 -8.58 -0.61 -5.17
N VAL A 97 -7.75 -1.58 -4.76
CA VAL A 97 -8.06 -3.01 -4.86
C VAL A 97 -7.42 -3.78 -3.70
N VAL A 98 -8.14 -4.77 -3.20
CA VAL A 98 -7.61 -5.82 -2.32
C VAL A 98 -7.40 -7.08 -3.16
N PHE A 99 -6.26 -7.72 -3.01
CA PHE A 99 -5.89 -8.90 -3.79
C PHE A 99 -5.05 -9.88 -2.97
N THR A 100 -4.89 -11.08 -3.49
CA THR A 100 -3.93 -12.07 -2.97
C THR A 100 -2.81 -12.30 -3.98
N LEU A 101 -1.61 -12.60 -3.48
CA LEU A 101 -0.54 -13.10 -4.33
C LEU A 101 -0.82 -14.56 -4.69
N PRO A 102 -0.73 -14.98 -5.98
CA PRO A 102 -0.82 -16.38 -6.34
C PRO A 102 0.36 -17.13 -5.71
N GLU A 103 0.12 -17.97 -4.71
CA GLU A 103 1.18 -18.58 -3.87
C GLU A 103 2.28 -19.27 -4.69
N ARG A 104 1.88 -20.08 -5.68
CA ARG A 104 2.82 -20.78 -6.57
C ARG A 104 3.72 -19.83 -7.36
N LEU A 105 3.19 -18.69 -7.77
CA LEU A 105 3.93 -17.71 -8.56
C LEU A 105 4.80 -16.83 -7.65
N ALA A 106 4.31 -16.47 -6.47
CA ALA A 106 5.11 -15.76 -5.47
C ALA A 106 6.34 -16.56 -5.05
N ALA A 107 6.23 -17.88 -4.92
CA ALA A 107 7.35 -18.78 -4.60
C ALA A 107 8.46 -18.82 -5.66
N THR A 108 8.20 -18.37 -6.90
CA THR A 108 9.24 -18.27 -7.95
C THR A 108 10.09 -17.00 -7.82
N ILE A 109 9.62 -16.02 -7.04
CA ILE A 109 10.24 -14.69 -6.91
C ILE A 109 10.82 -14.49 -5.51
N LEU A 110 10.06 -14.90 -4.48
CA LEU A 110 10.43 -14.71 -3.09
C LEU A 110 11.34 -15.85 -2.62
N PRO A 111 12.35 -15.56 -1.77
CA PRO A 111 13.12 -16.58 -1.07
C PRO A 111 12.21 -17.55 -0.30
N PRO A 112 12.58 -18.85 -0.16
CA PRO A 112 11.71 -19.88 0.42
C PRO A 112 11.32 -19.63 1.89
N ASN A 113 12.12 -18.83 2.61
CA ASN A 113 11.87 -18.47 4.01
C ASN A 113 10.90 -17.29 4.17
N ILE A 114 10.52 -16.64 3.07
CA ILE A 114 9.68 -15.44 3.09
C ILE A 114 8.27 -15.80 2.68
N ARG A 115 7.34 -15.71 3.64
CA ARG A 115 5.91 -15.93 3.38
C ARG A 115 5.23 -14.58 3.19
N PRO A 116 4.64 -14.29 2.03
CA PRO A 116 3.90 -13.06 1.86
C PRO A 116 2.62 -13.06 2.71
N PRO A 117 2.16 -11.89 3.19
CA PRO A 117 0.84 -11.73 3.77
C PRO A 117 -0.25 -12.20 2.81
N THR A 118 -1.26 -12.89 3.33
CA THR A 118 -2.33 -13.47 2.52
C THR A 118 -3.08 -12.41 1.71
N HIS A 119 -3.43 -11.28 2.33
CA HIS A 119 -4.18 -10.21 1.69
C HIS A 119 -3.34 -8.95 1.62
N LEU A 120 -3.26 -8.40 0.41
CA LEU A 120 -2.58 -7.16 0.08
C LEU A 120 -3.60 -6.14 -0.44
N ALA A 121 -3.26 -4.87 -0.30
CA ALA A 121 -4.04 -3.76 -0.83
C ALA A 121 -3.14 -2.86 -1.68
N HIS A 122 -3.58 -2.55 -2.90
CA HIS A 122 -3.06 -1.41 -3.64
C HIS A 122 -3.75 -0.14 -3.13
N VAL A 123 -2.94 0.83 -2.73
CA VAL A 123 -3.39 2.05 -2.07
C VAL A 123 -2.75 3.28 -2.70
N GLU A 124 -3.50 4.38 -2.71
CA GLU A 124 -2.98 5.71 -3.03
C GLU A 124 -2.85 6.57 -1.77
N TRP A 125 -1.71 7.23 -1.59
CA TRP A 125 -1.42 8.03 -0.41
C TRP A 125 -1.95 9.45 -0.50
N PHE A 126 -2.59 9.90 0.58
CA PHE A 126 -2.78 11.33 0.84
C PHE A 126 -1.54 11.92 1.52
N SER A 127 -1.47 13.23 1.69
CA SER A 127 -0.42 13.92 2.44
C SER A 127 -0.43 13.48 3.91
N ALA A 128 0.73 13.50 4.55
CA ALA A 128 0.82 13.31 5.99
C ALA A 128 -0.01 14.38 6.73
N PHE A 129 -0.49 14.03 7.93
CA PHE A 129 -1.17 15.00 8.79
C PHE A 129 -0.21 16.10 9.23
N LYS A 130 -0.69 17.35 9.25
CA LYS A 130 0.01 18.43 9.96
C LYS A 130 -0.08 18.19 11.46
N SER A 131 0.88 18.73 12.21
CA SER A 131 0.93 18.58 13.66
C SER A 131 -0.25 19.18 14.41
N GLN A 132 -0.97 20.11 13.79
CA GLN A 132 -2.16 20.72 14.37
C GLN A 132 -3.31 20.70 13.36
N PRO A 133 -4.55 20.44 13.81
CA PRO A 133 -5.74 20.56 12.98
C PRO A 133 -6.02 22.03 12.63
N GLU A 134 -6.89 22.27 11.65
CA GLU A 134 -7.31 23.63 11.31
C GLU A 134 -8.04 24.30 12.50
N ARG A 135 -7.59 25.51 12.87
CA ARG A 135 -7.97 26.22 14.11
C ARG A 135 -9.47 26.31 14.38
N HIS A 136 -10.29 26.47 13.34
CA HIS A 136 -11.72 26.70 13.49
C HIS A 136 -12.60 25.47 13.24
N ARG A 137 -12.02 24.40 12.67
CA ARG A 137 -12.79 23.25 12.18
C ARG A 137 -12.45 21.94 12.89
N LEU A 138 -11.38 21.92 13.70
CA LEU A 138 -10.85 20.70 14.37
C LEU A 138 -10.64 19.50 13.42
N MET A 139 -10.60 19.76 12.11
CA MET A 139 -10.38 18.79 11.05
C MET A 139 -8.97 18.92 10.49
N TYR A 140 -8.44 17.82 9.96
CA TYR A 140 -7.15 17.81 9.29
C TYR A 140 -7.36 17.89 7.78
N LYS A 141 -6.69 18.86 7.15
CA LYS A 141 -6.60 18.91 5.69
C LYS A 141 -5.61 17.86 5.20
N VAL A 142 -6.06 17.02 4.28
CA VAL A 142 -5.22 16.07 3.54
C VAL A 142 -5.41 16.30 2.04
N THR A 143 -4.35 16.11 1.27
CA THR A 143 -4.35 16.27 -0.19
C THR A 143 -3.83 14.99 -0.84
N ARG A 144 -4.29 14.64 -2.04
CA ARG A 144 -3.69 13.51 -2.76
C ARG A 144 -2.23 13.82 -3.06
N VAL A 145 -1.33 12.89 -2.76
CA VAL A 145 0.06 13.08 -3.18
C VAL A 145 0.21 12.63 -4.61
N ILE A 146 0.71 13.55 -5.43
CA ILE A 146 1.07 13.33 -6.82
C ILE A 146 2.60 13.48 -6.90
N LYS A 147 3.29 12.48 -7.44
CA LYS A 147 4.73 12.51 -7.75
C LYS A 147 4.89 12.25 -9.24
N ASN A 148 5.67 13.10 -9.92
CA ASN A 148 5.94 13.00 -11.37
C ASN A 148 4.67 12.95 -12.25
N GLY A 149 3.59 13.63 -11.84
CA GLY A 149 2.32 13.62 -12.57
C GLY A 149 1.34 12.51 -12.15
N ASP A 150 1.77 11.57 -11.31
CA ASP A 150 0.99 10.38 -10.94
C ASP A 150 0.72 10.25 -9.44
N HIS A 151 -0.37 9.59 -9.07
CA HIS A 151 -0.68 9.32 -7.67
C HIS A 151 0.42 8.48 -7.00
N TRP A 152 0.86 8.89 -5.81
CA TRP A 152 1.81 8.09 -5.04
C TRP A 152 1.10 6.83 -4.54
N ALA A 153 1.30 5.71 -5.23
CA ALA A 153 0.69 4.43 -4.93
C ALA A 153 1.68 3.46 -4.26
N SER A 154 1.15 2.51 -3.50
CA SER A 154 1.93 1.43 -2.90
C SER A 154 1.07 0.18 -2.72
N ILE A 155 1.74 -0.96 -2.57
CA ILE A 155 1.10 -2.17 -2.08
C ILE A 155 1.47 -2.37 -0.62
N ILE A 156 0.46 -2.59 0.22
CA ILE A 156 0.63 -2.83 1.65
C ILE A 156 -0.11 -4.10 2.08
N PRO A 157 0.35 -4.77 3.15
CA PRO A 157 -0.43 -5.79 3.82
C PRO A 157 -1.75 -5.22 4.35
N VAL A 158 -2.86 -5.95 4.20
CA VAL A 158 -4.17 -5.51 4.71
C VAL A 158 -4.16 -5.41 6.24
N ASN A 159 -3.34 -6.15 6.97
CA ASN A 159 -3.22 -5.99 8.43
C ASN A 159 -2.52 -4.68 8.84
N ASN A 160 -1.85 -3.98 7.92
CA ASN A 160 -1.34 -2.62 8.15
C ASN A 160 -2.46 -1.58 8.12
N ILE A 161 -3.71 -1.99 7.92
CA ILE A 161 -4.84 -1.11 7.82
C ILE A 161 -5.62 -1.14 9.15
N ARG A 162 -5.88 0.03 9.74
CA ARG A 162 -6.50 0.14 11.08
C ARG A 162 -7.99 0.43 11.10
N ARG A 163 -8.45 1.45 10.35
CA ARG A 163 -9.85 1.90 10.44
C ARG A 163 -10.31 2.68 9.22
N SER A 164 -11.60 2.70 8.95
CA SER A 164 -12.17 3.61 7.97
C SER A 164 -12.11 5.06 8.47
N VAL A 165 -11.93 5.99 7.55
CA VAL A 165 -12.08 7.42 7.81
C VAL A 165 -13.03 8.02 6.79
N HIS A 166 -13.67 9.13 7.15
CA HIS A 166 -14.48 9.91 6.23
C HIS A 166 -13.70 11.15 5.81
N LEU A 167 -13.68 11.40 4.51
CA LEU A 167 -13.15 12.62 3.91
C LEU A 167 -14.36 13.41 3.42
N LEU A 168 -14.43 14.67 3.81
CA LEU A 168 -15.46 15.62 3.42
C LEU A 168 -15.04 16.39 2.17
#